data_AF-A0A971EMH6-F1
#
_entry.id   AF-A0A971EMH6-F1
#
_cell.length_a   1.000
_cell.length_b   1.000
_cell.length_c   1.000
_cell.angle_alpha   90.00
_cell.angle_beta   90.00
_cell.angle_gamma   90.00
#
_symmetry.space_group_name_H-M   'P 1'
#
loop_
_entity.id
_entity.type
_entity.pdbx_description
1 polymer ?
#
loop_
_entity_poly.entity_id
_entity_poly.type
_entity_poly.pdbx_seq_one_letter_code
_entity_poly.pdbx_strand_id
1 'polypeptide(L)'
;MYILYGEIEPIYNITEEVANRARALGFEVQVNGSTWSNPNWGLYNQPLPLPLKKVGGAPGDFDLADQYGTKVLASIGGWSMCKHFPEVAADPVKRQRFVSDCVKLINMGFDGIDLDWEYPGPFAGMNFTGSQADYNNFLTLVTEIRQAIGPDKLITSCFSADPAKLAGFNWNALNGVLDYYNFMTYDFNGGWSDKAGHNSPLYSYSGAEAPTFNWNDLYNYLVSAGVNLNKVNMGIPFYGRGVITNGPAALNAPTVKRSEFIQPDGNVMTCADFINWPKDVYDGTPYYFYIKQAALAPGSGWTRHWDNEAKVPYLTKGNYFLSYDDEESIGYKAQYIVDKNLAGTIIWTAYGDLELAGTVTNYGNKLKKWSNVTSSLVDKINEVFAEGFEPGPTPTPTPTPTPT
;
A
#
# COMPACT_ATOMS: atom_id res chain seq x y z
N MET A 1 -18.60 1.72 -7.48
CA MET A 1 -17.42 1.88 -8.37
C MET A 1 -17.41 3.31 -8.89
N TYR A 2 -17.02 4.27 -8.04
CA TYR A 2 -17.11 5.72 -8.32
C TYR A 2 -15.77 6.35 -8.76
N ILE A 3 -14.69 5.56 -8.75
CA ILE A 3 -13.30 6.05 -8.86
C ILE A 3 -12.88 6.31 -10.31
N LEU A 4 -13.51 5.64 -11.28
CA LEU A 4 -12.95 5.46 -12.62
C LEU A 4 -13.74 6.15 -13.72
N TYR A 5 -14.71 6.98 -13.38
CA TYR A 5 -15.52 7.61 -14.41
C TYR A 5 -14.76 8.76 -15.10
N GLY A 6 -13.73 8.42 -15.90
CA GLY A 6 -13.00 9.28 -16.83
C GLY A 6 -11.47 9.32 -16.69
N GLU A 7 -10.86 8.38 -15.96
CA GLU A 7 -9.45 8.44 -15.54
C GLU A 7 -9.12 9.76 -14.80
N ILE A 8 -9.78 9.91 -13.64
CA ILE A 8 -9.63 10.97 -12.60
C ILE A 8 -10.56 12.20 -12.69
N GLU A 9 -11.44 12.40 -13.68
CA GLU A 9 -12.43 13.51 -13.61
C GLU A 9 -13.88 13.11 -13.95
N PRO A 10 -14.71 12.79 -12.94
CA PRO A 10 -16.11 12.46 -13.15
C PRO A 10 -16.92 13.66 -13.65
N ILE A 11 -17.67 13.45 -14.74
CA ILE A 11 -18.59 14.46 -15.27
C ILE A 11 -19.97 14.28 -14.63
N TYR A 12 -20.41 15.30 -13.89
CA TYR A 12 -21.69 15.30 -13.15
C TYR A 12 -22.82 16.06 -13.84
N ASN A 13 -22.56 16.68 -14.99
CA ASN A 13 -23.56 17.39 -15.77
C ASN A 13 -23.28 17.17 -17.26
N ILE A 14 -24.28 16.72 -18.01
CA ILE A 14 -24.16 16.49 -19.46
C ILE A 14 -24.50 17.78 -20.21
N THR A 15 -23.52 18.66 -20.36
CA THR A 15 -23.64 19.82 -21.26
C THR A 15 -23.61 19.38 -22.72
N GLU A 16 -23.92 20.28 -23.66
CA GLU A 16 -23.81 19.99 -25.10
C GLU A 16 -22.39 19.54 -25.48
N GLU A 17 -21.37 20.20 -24.92
CA GLU A 17 -19.96 19.84 -25.15
C GLU A 17 -19.66 18.42 -24.65
N VAL A 18 -20.09 18.08 -23.43
CA VAL A 18 -19.94 16.75 -22.84
C VAL A 18 -20.65 15.71 -23.71
N ALA A 19 -21.88 16.01 -24.14
CA ALA A 19 -22.67 15.09 -24.96
C ALA A 19 -21.98 14.78 -26.28
N ASN A 20 -21.40 15.79 -26.94
CA ASN A 20 -20.67 15.62 -28.19
C ASN A 20 -19.41 14.78 -27.99
N ARG A 21 -18.63 15.04 -26.93
CA ARG A 21 -17.44 14.24 -26.60
C ARG A 21 -17.82 12.79 -26.27
N ALA A 22 -18.89 12.58 -25.53
CA ALA A 22 -19.39 11.26 -25.16
C ALA A 22 -19.83 10.45 -26.37
N ARG A 23 -20.64 11.04 -27.26
CA ARG A 23 -21.09 10.38 -28.50
C ARG A 23 -19.92 10.00 -29.40
N ALA A 24 -18.88 10.84 -29.47
CA ALA A 24 -17.65 10.52 -30.21
C ALA A 24 -16.90 9.29 -29.65
N LEU A 25 -17.10 8.96 -28.37
CA LEU A 25 -16.55 7.77 -27.69
C LEU A 25 -17.56 6.60 -27.65
N GLY A 26 -18.67 6.68 -28.40
CA GLY A 26 -19.68 5.61 -28.48
C GLY A 26 -20.69 5.60 -27.34
N PHE A 27 -20.77 6.66 -26.54
CA PHE A 27 -21.79 6.79 -25.50
C PHE A 27 -23.10 7.32 -26.05
N GLU A 28 -24.20 6.77 -25.55
CA GLU A 28 -25.55 7.29 -25.74
C GLU A 28 -25.91 8.18 -24.56
N VAL A 29 -26.06 9.48 -24.83
CA VAL A 29 -26.36 10.50 -23.82
C VAL A 29 -27.28 11.60 -24.32
N GLN A 30 -28.07 12.16 -23.40
CA GLN A 30 -28.90 13.34 -23.62
C GLN A 30 -28.36 14.54 -22.84
N VAL A 31 -28.43 15.72 -23.44
CA VAL A 31 -28.06 16.97 -22.78
C VAL A 31 -29.01 17.20 -21.60
N ASN A 32 -28.44 17.57 -20.44
CA ASN A 32 -29.13 17.61 -19.14
C ASN A 32 -29.71 16.27 -18.67
N GLY A 33 -29.36 15.17 -19.33
CA GLY A 33 -29.72 13.82 -18.91
C GLY A 33 -29.01 13.45 -17.61
N SER A 34 -29.64 12.58 -16.84
CA SER A 34 -29.09 12.03 -15.59
C SER A 34 -28.46 10.65 -15.75
N THR A 35 -28.54 10.09 -16.95
CA THR A 35 -28.01 8.76 -17.27
C THR A 35 -27.26 8.73 -18.59
N TRP A 36 -26.44 7.69 -18.74
CA TRP A 36 -25.70 7.39 -19.95
C TRP A 36 -25.66 5.89 -20.21
N SER A 37 -25.50 5.51 -21.48
CA SER A 37 -25.25 4.12 -21.88
C SER A 37 -23.99 4.07 -22.73
N ASN A 38 -23.28 2.95 -22.69
CA ASN A 38 -22.24 2.63 -23.66
C ASN A 38 -22.45 1.17 -24.08
N PRO A 39 -23.16 0.92 -25.20
CA PRO A 39 -23.45 -0.43 -25.67
C PRO A 39 -22.20 -1.27 -25.93
N ASN A 40 -21.08 -0.65 -26.31
CA ASN A 40 -19.80 -1.35 -26.52
C ASN A 40 -19.26 -1.93 -25.21
N TRP A 41 -19.66 -1.36 -24.08
CA TRP A 41 -19.26 -1.81 -22.74
C TRP A 41 -20.37 -2.62 -22.04
N GLY A 42 -21.51 -2.86 -22.71
CA GLY A 42 -22.67 -3.52 -22.11
C GLY A 42 -23.29 -2.73 -20.96
N LEU A 43 -23.07 -1.41 -20.92
CA LEU A 43 -23.57 -0.52 -19.87
C LEU A 43 -24.78 0.24 -20.37
N TYR A 44 -25.87 0.17 -19.62
CA TYR A 44 -27.13 0.82 -19.99
C TYR A 44 -27.69 1.61 -18.82
N ASN A 45 -28.20 2.82 -19.10
CA ASN A 45 -28.87 3.69 -18.14
C ASN A 45 -28.07 3.91 -16.84
N GLN A 46 -26.74 3.99 -16.95
CA GLN A 46 -25.87 4.24 -15.82
C GLN A 46 -26.11 5.65 -15.30
N PRO A 47 -26.24 5.85 -13.97
CA PRO A 47 -26.35 7.18 -13.41
C PRO A 47 -25.03 7.95 -13.62
N LEU A 48 -25.12 9.28 -13.55
CA LEU A 48 -23.93 10.12 -13.41
C LEU A 48 -23.11 9.71 -12.17
N PRO A 49 -21.78 9.84 -12.22
CA PRO A 49 -21.01 10.54 -13.25
C PRO A 49 -20.71 9.72 -14.51
N LEU A 50 -20.45 10.42 -15.62
CA LEU A 50 -20.13 9.85 -16.94
C LEU A 50 -18.60 9.71 -17.14
N PRO A 51 -18.08 8.52 -17.50
CA PRO A 51 -16.67 8.30 -17.83
C PRO A 51 -16.29 8.86 -19.19
N LEU A 52 -15.58 9.98 -19.23
CA LEU A 52 -15.00 10.50 -20.46
C LEU A 52 -13.51 10.75 -20.32
N LYS A 53 -12.77 10.56 -21.43
CA LYS A 53 -11.40 11.09 -21.54
C LYS A 53 -11.36 12.60 -21.26
N LYS A 54 -10.19 13.10 -20.85
CA LYS A 54 -9.98 14.50 -20.48
C LYS A 54 -10.15 15.45 -21.68
N VAL A 55 -10.52 16.69 -21.39
CA VAL A 55 -10.68 17.77 -22.39
C VAL A 55 -9.40 17.94 -23.20
N GLY A 56 -9.52 18.19 -24.50
CA GLY A 56 -8.38 18.40 -25.40
C GLY A 56 -7.55 17.14 -25.72
N GLY A 57 -8.02 15.95 -25.33
CA GLY A 57 -7.31 14.69 -25.58
C GLY A 57 -6.11 14.46 -24.67
N ALA A 58 -6.01 15.19 -23.54
CA ALA A 58 -4.96 14.95 -22.56
C ALA A 58 -5.03 13.51 -22.03
N PRO A 59 -3.88 12.84 -21.84
CA PRO A 59 -3.86 11.45 -21.41
C PRO A 59 -4.41 11.28 -19.99
N GLY A 60 -5.15 10.19 -19.77
CA GLY A 60 -5.49 9.69 -18.43
C GLY A 60 -4.38 8.82 -17.84
N ASP A 61 -4.61 8.24 -16.66
CA ASP A 61 -3.60 7.41 -15.99
C ASP A 61 -3.30 6.15 -16.80
N PHE A 62 -4.32 5.47 -17.35
CA PHE A 62 -4.08 4.35 -18.27
C PHE A 62 -3.30 4.75 -19.53
N ASP A 63 -3.62 5.88 -20.18
CA ASP A 63 -2.90 6.32 -21.38
C ASP A 63 -1.43 6.62 -21.05
N LEU A 64 -1.15 7.20 -19.88
CA LEU A 64 0.22 7.44 -19.40
C LEU A 64 0.93 6.13 -19.06
N ALA A 65 0.26 5.21 -18.37
CA ALA A 65 0.83 3.91 -18.02
C ALA A 65 1.23 3.13 -19.28
N ASP A 66 0.34 3.07 -20.28
CA ASP A 66 0.64 2.47 -21.58
C ASP A 66 1.83 3.13 -22.27
N GLN A 67 1.90 4.47 -22.26
CA GLN A 67 3.02 5.23 -22.84
C GLN A 67 4.37 4.84 -22.23
N TYR A 68 4.41 4.56 -20.93
CA TYR A 68 5.63 4.19 -20.20
C TYR A 68 5.82 2.69 -20.03
N GLY A 69 4.93 1.85 -20.58
CA GLY A 69 4.98 0.39 -20.44
C GLY A 69 4.68 -0.11 -19.02
N THR A 70 3.98 0.69 -18.21
CA THR A 70 3.59 0.37 -16.84
C THR A 70 2.24 -0.34 -16.82
N LYS A 71 2.10 -1.36 -15.98
CA LYS A 71 0.84 -2.09 -15.79
C LYS A 71 0.00 -1.46 -14.68
N VAL A 72 -1.31 -1.34 -14.90
CA VAL A 72 -2.25 -0.79 -13.91
C VAL A 72 -3.21 -1.87 -13.46
N LEU A 73 -3.23 -2.17 -12.16
CA LEU A 73 -4.12 -3.17 -11.55
C LEU A 73 -5.16 -2.48 -10.68
N ALA A 74 -6.35 -3.06 -10.62
CA ALA A 74 -7.37 -2.63 -9.67
C ALA A 74 -7.20 -3.41 -8.36
N SER A 75 -6.78 -2.73 -7.29
CA SER A 75 -6.73 -3.31 -5.96
C SER A 75 -8.10 -3.22 -5.29
N ILE A 76 -8.58 -4.36 -4.79
CA ILE A 76 -9.90 -4.52 -4.18
C ILE A 76 -9.70 -4.98 -2.74
N GLY A 77 -10.21 -4.21 -1.79
CA GLY A 77 -10.08 -4.52 -0.36
C GLY A 77 -9.40 -3.39 0.39
N GLY A 78 -8.29 -3.73 1.04
CA GLY A 78 -7.58 -2.91 2.02
C GLY A 78 -8.25 -2.98 3.38
N TRP A 79 -7.46 -2.74 4.44
CA TRP A 79 -7.84 -2.80 5.85
C TRP A 79 -9.33 -2.49 6.11
N SER A 80 -9.80 -1.35 5.59
CA SER A 80 -11.13 -0.84 5.90
C SER A 80 -12.31 -1.48 5.18
N MET A 81 -12.10 -2.23 4.10
CA MET A 81 -13.18 -2.77 3.25
C MET A 81 -13.23 -4.30 3.22
N CYS A 82 -12.39 -4.98 4.01
CA CYS A 82 -12.25 -6.44 3.94
C CYS A 82 -13.40 -7.24 4.58
N LYS A 83 -14.25 -6.62 5.38
CA LYS A 83 -15.34 -7.32 6.11
C LYS A 83 -16.29 -8.14 5.22
N HIS A 84 -16.34 -7.82 3.92
CA HIS A 84 -17.22 -8.47 2.96
C HIS A 84 -16.59 -9.70 2.29
N PHE A 85 -15.27 -9.84 2.31
CA PHE A 85 -14.59 -10.93 1.62
C PHE A 85 -15.01 -12.34 2.08
N PRO A 86 -15.09 -12.65 3.40
CA PRO A 86 -15.46 -14.00 3.84
C PRO A 86 -16.82 -14.42 3.27
N GLU A 87 -17.82 -13.52 3.31
CA GLU A 87 -19.16 -13.79 2.80
C GLU A 87 -19.17 -13.94 1.26
N VAL A 88 -18.48 -13.05 0.55
CA VAL A 88 -18.37 -13.10 -0.91
C VAL A 88 -17.67 -14.37 -1.36
N ALA A 89 -16.57 -14.74 -0.72
CA ALA A 89 -15.74 -15.88 -1.10
C ALA A 89 -16.43 -17.22 -0.76
N ALA A 90 -17.24 -17.31 0.30
CA ALA A 90 -17.92 -18.55 0.68
C ALA A 90 -19.13 -18.89 -0.22
N ASP A 91 -19.80 -17.90 -0.79
CA ASP A 91 -21.06 -18.06 -1.52
C ASP A 91 -20.82 -18.08 -3.05
N PRO A 92 -21.12 -19.18 -3.76
CA PRO A 92 -20.88 -19.28 -5.21
C PRO A 92 -21.62 -18.20 -6.03
N VAL A 93 -22.82 -17.79 -5.62
CA VAL A 93 -23.58 -16.75 -6.35
C VAL A 93 -22.91 -15.39 -6.17
N LYS A 94 -22.42 -15.09 -4.96
CA LYS A 94 -21.70 -13.84 -4.70
C LYS A 94 -20.32 -13.83 -5.36
N ARG A 95 -19.57 -14.93 -5.31
CA ARG A 95 -18.30 -15.09 -6.04
C ARG A 95 -18.48 -14.81 -7.52
N GLN A 96 -19.48 -15.41 -8.17
CA GLN A 96 -19.70 -15.20 -9.61
C GLN A 96 -20.06 -13.75 -9.96
N ARG A 97 -20.78 -13.04 -9.07
CA ARG A 97 -20.99 -11.59 -9.23
C ARG A 97 -19.69 -10.81 -9.11
N PHE A 98 -18.87 -11.11 -8.09
CA PHE A 98 -17.56 -10.49 -7.90
C PHE A 98 -16.63 -10.72 -9.10
N VAL A 99 -16.59 -11.95 -9.63
CA VAL A 99 -15.83 -12.32 -10.82
C VAL A 99 -16.32 -11.51 -12.04
N SER A 100 -17.64 -11.36 -12.22
CA SER A 100 -18.19 -10.51 -13.29
C SER A 100 -17.78 -9.05 -13.15
N ASP A 101 -17.71 -8.52 -11.92
CA ASP A 101 -17.25 -7.15 -11.67
C ASP A 101 -15.73 -7.00 -11.91
N CYS A 102 -14.93 -8.04 -11.64
CA CYS A 102 -13.52 -8.07 -12.04
C CYS A 102 -13.36 -8.00 -13.56
N VAL A 103 -14.17 -8.75 -14.32
CA VAL A 103 -14.17 -8.67 -15.80
C VAL A 103 -14.55 -7.26 -16.27
N LYS A 104 -15.48 -6.57 -15.60
CA LYS A 104 -15.80 -5.18 -15.93
C LYS A 104 -14.58 -4.26 -15.74
N LEU A 105 -13.81 -4.43 -14.66
CA LEU A 105 -12.57 -3.67 -14.45
C LEU A 105 -11.55 -3.93 -15.56
N ILE A 106 -11.35 -5.19 -15.94
CA ILE A 106 -10.46 -5.52 -17.08
C ILE A 106 -10.93 -4.84 -18.37
N ASN A 107 -12.23 -4.86 -18.65
CA ASN A 107 -12.81 -4.18 -19.81
C ASN A 107 -12.71 -2.65 -19.76
N MET A 108 -12.49 -2.06 -18.58
CA MET A 108 -12.23 -0.62 -18.42
C MET A 108 -10.80 -0.22 -18.79
N GLY A 109 -9.88 -1.19 -18.92
CA GLY A 109 -8.48 -0.94 -19.29
C GLY A 109 -7.46 -1.49 -18.31
N PHE A 110 -7.87 -1.98 -17.14
CA PHE A 110 -6.93 -2.56 -16.20
C PHE A 110 -6.20 -3.78 -16.80
N ASP A 111 -4.92 -3.87 -16.47
CA ASP A 111 -4.06 -5.00 -16.81
C ASP A 111 -4.25 -6.19 -15.89
N GLY A 112 -4.90 -6.00 -14.75
CA GLY A 112 -5.12 -7.07 -13.79
C GLY A 112 -5.90 -6.66 -12.55
N ILE A 113 -6.04 -7.62 -11.64
CA ILE A 113 -6.74 -7.48 -10.36
C ILE A 113 -5.76 -7.77 -9.23
N ASP A 114 -5.76 -6.92 -8.22
CA ASP A 114 -5.07 -7.15 -6.96
C ASP A 114 -6.10 -7.37 -5.85
N LEU A 115 -5.98 -8.46 -5.09
CA LEU A 115 -6.83 -8.72 -3.93
C LEU A 115 -6.10 -8.35 -2.65
N ASP A 116 -6.60 -7.36 -1.94
CA ASP A 116 -6.09 -6.94 -0.65
C ASP A 116 -7.10 -7.36 0.44
N TRP A 117 -7.24 -8.68 0.64
CA TRP A 117 -8.08 -9.23 1.71
C TRP A 117 -7.25 -9.36 2.98
N GLU A 118 -7.60 -8.56 3.99
CA GLU A 118 -6.97 -8.53 5.31
C GLU A 118 -7.86 -9.09 6.42
N TYR A 119 -7.92 -10.40 6.69
CA TYR A 119 -7.16 -11.50 6.09
C TYR A 119 -8.01 -12.77 5.91
N PRO A 120 -7.72 -13.65 4.92
CA PRO A 120 -8.21 -15.02 4.91
C PRO A 120 -7.71 -15.80 6.13
N GLY A 121 -8.57 -16.64 6.69
CA GLY A 121 -8.28 -17.51 7.83
C GLY A 121 -9.03 -17.11 9.09
N PRO A 122 -8.89 -17.87 10.20
CA PRO A 122 -9.59 -17.61 11.46
C PRO A 122 -8.99 -16.43 12.25
N PHE A 123 -8.71 -15.32 11.56
CA PHE A 123 -8.07 -14.13 12.11
C PHE A 123 -9.01 -12.93 12.05
N ALA A 124 -8.82 -12.00 13.00
CA ALA A 124 -9.53 -10.75 12.99
C ALA A 124 -8.96 -9.80 11.92
N GLY A 125 -9.85 -9.09 11.25
CA GLY A 125 -9.56 -7.90 10.45
C GLY A 125 -10.48 -6.76 10.88
N MET A 126 -10.45 -5.64 10.17
CA MET A 126 -11.28 -4.49 10.55
C MET A 126 -12.77 -4.81 10.44
N ASN A 127 -13.46 -4.91 11.58
CA ASN A 127 -14.89 -5.21 11.69
C ASN A 127 -15.34 -6.60 11.20
N PHE A 128 -14.45 -7.59 11.21
CA PHE A 128 -14.82 -8.99 10.97
C PHE A 128 -13.83 -9.98 11.60
N THR A 129 -14.21 -11.25 11.66
CA THR A 129 -13.31 -12.36 11.91
C THR A 129 -13.58 -13.42 10.87
N GLY A 130 -12.53 -13.87 10.20
CA GLY A 130 -12.64 -14.90 9.17
C GLY A 130 -12.79 -16.30 9.75
N SER A 131 -12.68 -17.29 8.89
CA SER A 131 -12.80 -18.71 9.23
C SER A 131 -11.69 -19.54 8.60
N GLN A 132 -11.45 -20.76 9.09
CA GLN A 132 -10.49 -21.68 8.47
C GLN A 132 -10.85 -22.01 7.00
N ALA A 133 -12.14 -21.96 6.64
CA ALA A 133 -12.60 -22.20 5.27
C ALA A 133 -12.16 -21.11 4.30
N ASP A 134 -11.82 -19.91 4.80
CA ASP A 134 -11.49 -18.76 3.98
C ASP A 134 -10.25 -18.98 3.11
N TYR A 135 -9.31 -19.82 3.53
CA TYR A 135 -8.16 -20.20 2.70
C TYR A 135 -8.58 -20.92 1.41
N ASN A 136 -9.49 -21.89 1.50
CA ASN A 136 -10.01 -22.61 0.34
C ASN A 136 -10.96 -21.73 -0.47
N ASN A 137 -11.75 -20.88 0.19
CA ASN A 137 -12.63 -19.92 -0.48
C ASN A 137 -11.81 -18.88 -1.26
N PHE A 138 -10.69 -18.40 -0.71
CA PHE A 138 -9.75 -17.52 -1.39
C PHE A 138 -9.18 -18.18 -2.64
N LEU A 139 -8.64 -19.41 -2.51
CA LEU A 139 -8.12 -20.16 -3.66
C LEU A 139 -9.19 -20.35 -4.74
N THR A 140 -10.42 -20.68 -4.34
CA THR A 140 -11.56 -20.84 -5.26
C THR A 140 -11.86 -19.53 -5.98
N LEU A 141 -11.94 -18.43 -5.23
CA LEU A 141 -12.20 -17.09 -5.78
C LEU A 141 -11.13 -16.69 -6.80
N VAL A 142 -9.84 -16.76 -6.46
CA VAL A 142 -8.77 -16.35 -7.41
C VAL A 142 -8.70 -17.28 -8.63
N THR A 143 -9.06 -18.55 -8.47
CA THR A 143 -9.15 -19.50 -9.60
C THR A 143 -10.29 -19.12 -10.54
N GLU A 144 -11.47 -18.80 -10.01
CA GLU A 144 -12.62 -18.34 -10.81
C GLU A 144 -12.31 -17.00 -11.51
N ILE A 145 -11.61 -16.06 -10.84
CA ILE A 145 -11.15 -14.81 -11.47
C ILE A 145 -10.19 -15.12 -12.61
N ARG A 146 -9.17 -15.97 -12.40
CA ARG A 146 -8.19 -16.37 -13.44
C ARG A 146 -8.88 -16.93 -14.67
N GLN A 147 -9.85 -17.82 -14.47
CA GLN A 147 -10.61 -18.42 -15.58
C GLN A 147 -11.39 -17.37 -16.37
N ALA A 148 -11.91 -16.34 -15.70
CA ALA A 148 -12.74 -15.30 -16.33
C ALA A 148 -11.91 -14.22 -17.04
N ILE A 149 -10.78 -13.79 -16.48
CA ILE A 149 -9.96 -12.70 -17.04
C ILE A 149 -8.87 -13.18 -18.00
N GLY A 150 -8.60 -14.48 -18.02
CA GLY A 150 -7.63 -15.11 -18.92
C GLY A 150 -6.18 -15.09 -18.43
N PRO A 151 -5.26 -15.72 -19.18
CA PRO A 151 -3.85 -15.85 -18.81
C PRO A 151 -3.03 -14.58 -19.07
N ASP A 152 -3.49 -13.68 -19.94
CA ASP A 152 -2.73 -12.48 -20.34
C ASP A 152 -2.87 -11.31 -19.35
N LYS A 153 -3.80 -11.42 -18.39
CA LYS A 153 -4.06 -10.42 -17.35
C LYS A 153 -3.36 -10.82 -16.05
N LEU A 154 -3.01 -9.84 -15.24
CA LEU A 154 -2.35 -10.08 -13.97
C LEU A 154 -3.35 -10.38 -12.85
N ILE A 155 -3.01 -11.29 -11.95
CA ILE A 155 -3.66 -11.41 -10.64
C ILE A 155 -2.59 -11.40 -9.56
N THR A 156 -2.68 -10.42 -8.67
CA THR A 156 -1.83 -10.31 -7.48
C THR A 156 -2.70 -10.31 -6.23
N SER A 157 -2.07 -10.45 -5.08
CA SER A 157 -2.76 -10.27 -3.81
C SER A 157 -1.79 -9.80 -2.74
N CYS A 158 -2.29 -8.92 -1.87
CA CYS A 158 -1.60 -8.51 -0.66
C CYS A 158 -1.79 -9.56 0.44
N PHE A 159 -0.69 -9.94 1.09
CA PHE A 159 -0.65 -10.94 2.16
C PHE A 159 -0.09 -10.32 3.44
N SER A 160 -0.57 -10.81 4.58
CA SER A 160 0.03 -10.47 5.86
C SER A 160 1.49 -10.94 5.91
N ALA A 161 2.33 -10.17 6.59
CA ALA A 161 3.69 -10.58 6.92
C ALA A 161 3.80 -11.43 8.21
N ASP A 162 2.68 -11.78 8.85
CA ASP A 162 2.65 -12.69 10.00
C ASP A 162 2.55 -14.16 9.53
N PRO A 163 3.59 -15.00 9.74
CA PRO A 163 3.57 -16.42 9.37
C PRO A 163 2.37 -17.20 9.90
N ALA A 164 1.80 -16.82 11.05
CA ALA A 164 0.63 -17.49 11.61
C ALA A 164 -0.59 -17.38 10.68
N LYS A 165 -0.75 -16.24 9.99
CA LYS A 165 -1.86 -16.01 9.05
C LYS A 165 -1.66 -16.71 7.70
N LEU A 166 -0.46 -17.22 7.44
CA LEU A 166 -0.09 -17.81 6.16
C LEU A 166 -0.21 -19.33 6.11
N ALA A 167 -0.27 -19.99 7.28
CA ALA A 167 -0.18 -21.45 7.40
C ALA A 167 -1.29 -22.24 6.72
N GLY A 168 -2.46 -21.64 6.47
CA GLY A 168 -3.59 -22.32 5.83
C GLY A 168 -3.63 -22.25 4.30
N PHE A 169 -2.78 -21.44 3.66
CA PHE A 169 -2.81 -21.30 2.20
C PHE A 169 -2.23 -22.54 1.49
N ASN A 170 -2.89 -22.95 0.41
CA ASN A 170 -2.33 -23.93 -0.51
C ASN A 170 -1.41 -23.24 -1.53
N TRP A 171 -0.16 -22.99 -1.13
CA TRP A 171 0.83 -22.29 -1.95
C TRP A 171 1.09 -22.95 -3.30
N ASN A 172 1.09 -24.28 -3.35
CA ASN A 172 1.28 -25.01 -4.60
C ASN A 172 0.16 -24.72 -5.61
N ALA A 173 -1.10 -24.70 -5.17
CA ALA A 173 -2.23 -24.33 -6.04
C ALA A 173 -2.20 -22.84 -6.42
N LEU A 174 -1.87 -21.96 -5.46
CA LEU A 174 -1.77 -20.52 -5.69
C LEU A 174 -0.68 -20.16 -6.71
N ASN A 175 0.42 -20.92 -6.76
CA ASN A 175 1.49 -20.73 -7.76
C ASN A 175 0.98 -20.83 -9.20
N GLY A 176 -0.12 -21.57 -9.44
CA GLY A 176 -0.73 -21.74 -10.76
C GLY A 176 -1.73 -20.66 -11.17
N VAL A 177 -2.12 -19.75 -10.26
CA VAL A 177 -3.20 -18.77 -10.53
C VAL A 177 -2.81 -17.33 -10.25
N LEU A 178 -1.90 -17.08 -9.30
CA LEU A 178 -1.38 -15.74 -8.98
C LEU A 178 -0.04 -15.49 -9.69
N ASP A 179 0.15 -14.26 -10.17
CA ASP A 179 1.39 -13.81 -10.81
C ASP A 179 2.41 -13.33 -9.78
N TYR A 180 1.96 -12.55 -8.78
CA TYR A 180 2.79 -12.08 -7.68
C TYR A 180 2.08 -12.16 -6.32
N TYR A 181 2.89 -12.34 -5.28
CA TYR A 181 2.52 -12.28 -3.87
C TYR A 181 3.10 -11.00 -3.26
N ASN A 182 2.25 -10.06 -2.85
CA ASN A 182 2.67 -8.79 -2.28
C ASN A 182 2.62 -8.88 -0.75
N PHE A 183 3.74 -9.11 -0.08
CA PHE A 183 3.74 -9.20 1.38
C PHE A 183 3.84 -7.83 2.02
N MET A 184 2.89 -7.51 2.90
CA MET A 184 2.85 -6.26 3.66
C MET A 184 3.84 -6.31 4.83
N THR A 185 5.14 -6.30 4.52
CA THR A 185 6.25 -6.39 5.48
C THR A 185 6.52 -5.07 6.19
N TYR A 186 5.45 -4.46 6.67
CA TYR A 186 5.38 -3.24 7.46
C TYR A 186 4.23 -3.38 8.46
N ASP A 187 4.01 -2.38 9.29
CA ASP A 187 3.05 -2.42 10.39
C ASP A 187 3.33 -3.57 11.38
N PHE A 188 4.61 -3.90 11.57
CA PHE A 188 5.01 -4.85 12.61
C PHE A 188 4.87 -4.26 14.02
N ASN A 189 5.05 -2.94 14.15
CA ASN A 189 4.79 -2.19 15.39
C ASN A 189 4.07 -0.87 15.10
N GLY A 190 3.29 -0.39 16.05
CA GLY A 190 2.50 0.84 15.89
C GLY A 190 1.75 1.24 17.15
N GLY A 191 0.65 1.99 17.00
CA GLY A 191 -0.16 2.45 18.14
C GLY A 191 -0.74 1.32 19.01
N TRP A 192 -0.84 0.10 18.47
CA TRP A 192 -1.27 -1.09 19.20
C TRP A 192 -0.14 -1.78 19.98
N SER A 193 1.12 -1.44 19.79
CA SER A 193 2.26 -2.07 20.48
C SER A 193 2.41 -1.63 21.93
N ASP A 194 2.81 -2.54 22.81
CA ASP A 194 3.11 -2.27 24.22
C ASP A 194 4.51 -1.68 24.43
N LYS A 195 5.39 -1.79 23.42
CA LYS A 195 6.71 -1.17 23.36
C LYS A 195 6.89 -0.37 22.07
N ALA A 196 7.71 0.68 22.14
CA ALA A 196 8.20 1.36 20.95
C ALA A 196 9.08 0.40 20.13
N GLY A 197 8.74 0.19 18.86
CA GLY A 197 9.39 -0.78 18.00
C GLY A 197 9.37 -0.36 16.53
N HIS A 198 10.05 -1.15 15.70
CA HIS A 198 10.22 -0.81 14.28
C HIS A 198 9.00 -1.16 13.44
N ASN A 199 8.64 -0.26 12.51
CA ASN A 199 7.54 -0.47 11.56
C ASN A 199 7.84 -1.63 10.59
N SER A 200 9.07 -1.68 10.07
CA SER A 200 9.49 -2.61 9.01
C SER A 200 10.95 -3.08 9.21
N PRO A 201 11.31 -3.74 10.32
CA PRO A 201 12.68 -4.21 10.51
C PRO A 201 13.06 -5.30 9.49
N LEU A 202 14.28 -5.23 8.95
CA LEU A 202 14.80 -6.24 8.01
C LEU A 202 15.13 -7.55 8.73
N TYR A 203 15.71 -7.45 9.94
CA TYR A 203 16.03 -8.57 10.81
C TYR A 203 15.44 -8.37 12.20
N SER A 204 15.38 -9.45 12.97
CA SER A 204 15.06 -9.38 14.40
C SER A 204 16.09 -8.55 15.17
N TYR A 205 15.68 -8.00 16.31
CA TYR A 205 16.51 -7.15 17.16
C TYR A 205 16.23 -7.41 18.64
N SER A 206 17.23 -7.11 19.46
CA SER A 206 17.24 -7.33 20.90
C SER A 206 16.10 -6.55 21.56
N GLY A 207 15.24 -7.26 22.29
CA GLY A 207 14.13 -6.67 23.04
C GLY A 207 12.84 -6.42 22.25
N ALA A 208 12.81 -6.79 20.95
CA ALA A 208 11.62 -6.72 20.10
C ALA A 208 10.39 -7.35 20.78
N GLU A 209 9.23 -6.70 20.63
CA GLU A 209 7.97 -7.17 21.20
C GLU A 209 7.53 -8.50 20.59
N ALA A 210 7.64 -8.61 19.25
CA ALA A 210 7.44 -9.84 18.49
C ALA A 210 8.73 -10.15 17.70
N PRO A 211 9.59 -11.06 18.17
CA PRO A 211 10.90 -11.31 17.55
C PRO A 211 10.83 -11.76 16.09
N THR A 212 9.74 -12.44 15.68
CA THR A 212 9.55 -12.96 14.32
C THR A 212 8.92 -11.95 13.36
N PHE A 213 8.59 -10.74 13.82
CA PHE A 213 7.96 -9.70 13.00
C PHE A 213 9.03 -8.87 12.29
N ASN A 214 9.66 -9.48 11.30
CA ASN A 214 10.67 -8.89 10.43
C ASN A 214 10.71 -9.60 9.06
N TRP A 215 11.39 -8.98 8.09
CA TRP A 215 11.46 -9.49 6.71
C TRP A 215 12.13 -10.86 6.61
N ASN A 216 13.23 -11.08 7.33
CA ASN A 216 14.02 -12.30 7.22
C ASN A 216 13.28 -13.53 7.78
N ASP A 217 12.55 -13.38 8.88
CA ASP A 217 11.71 -14.46 9.41
C ASP A 217 10.54 -14.81 8.49
N LEU A 218 9.88 -13.82 7.88
CA LEU A 218 8.89 -14.09 6.83
C LEU A 218 9.53 -14.84 5.66
N TYR A 219 10.68 -14.38 5.15
CA TYR A 219 11.40 -15.05 4.06
C TYR A 219 11.69 -16.53 4.38
N ASN A 220 12.22 -16.80 5.58
CA ASN A 220 12.51 -18.18 6.02
C ASN A 220 11.24 -19.03 6.08
N TYR A 221 10.12 -18.45 6.54
CA TYR A 221 8.82 -19.12 6.51
C TYR A 221 8.41 -19.45 5.06
N LEU A 222 8.47 -18.49 4.13
CA LEU A 222 8.07 -18.70 2.73
C LEU A 222 8.89 -19.79 2.04
N VAL A 223 10.21 -19.83 2.32
CA VAL A 223 11.10 -20.92 1.88
C VAL A 223 10.60 -22.26 2.41
N SER A 224 10.34 -22.36 3.71
CA SER A 224 9.89 -23.59 4.35
C SER A 224 8.51 -24.06 3.87
N ALA A 225 7.64 -23.11 3.50
CA ALA A 225 6.29 -23.35 3.02
C ALA A 225 6.23 -23.70 1.51
N GLY A 226 7.36 -23.67 0.79
CA GLY A 226 7.42 -23.98 -0.63
C GLY A 226 6.76 -22.93 -1.53
N VAL A 227 6.73 -21.67 -1.09
CA VAL A 227 6.24 -20.55 -1.90
C VAL A 227 7.22 -20.30 -3.06
N ASN A 228 6.71 -20.01 -4.25
CA ASN A 228 7.58 -19.65 -5.37
C ASN A 228 8.16 -18.24 -5.16
N LEU A 229 9.41 -18.16 -4.71
CA LEU A 229 10.09 -16.91 -4.38
C LEU A 229 10.24 -15.95 -5.56
N ASN A 230 10.29 -16.46 -6.81
CA ASN A 230 10.34 -15.62 -8.02
C ASN A 230 9.01 -14.90 -8.30
N LYS A 231 7.99 -15.11 -7.46
CA LYS A 231 6.71 -14.38 -7.47
C LYS A 231 6.53 -13.51 -6.22
N VAL A 232 7.50 -13.49 -5.30
CA VAL A 232 7.36 -12.79 -4.01
C VAL A 232 7.87 -11.36 -4.12
N ASN A 233 6.99 -10.41 -3.81
CA ASN A 233 7.33 -9.01 -3.57
C ASN A 233 7.31 -8.74 -2.06
N MET A 234 8.37 -8.13 -1.54
CA MET A 234 8.41 -7.65 -0.15
C MET A 234 7.96 -6.19 -0.10
N GLY A 235 7.23 -5.79 0.93
CA GLY A 235 6.61 -4.47 1.03
C GLY A 235 7.47 -3.44 1.75
N ILE A 236 7.68 -2.29 1.12
CA ILE A 236 8.40 -1.14 1.68
C ILE A 236 7.40 -0.03 2.07
N PRO A 237 7.40 0.42 3.34
CA PRO A 237 6.56 1.53 3.78
C PRO A 237 7.22 2.89 3.49
N PHE A 238 6.53 3.78 2.80
CA PHE A 238 6.92 5.18 2.62
C PHE A 238 6.30 6.09 3.69
N TYR A 239 6.18 5.56 4.90
CA TYR A 239 5.63 6.22 6.07
C TYR A 239 6.26 5.67 7.34
N GLY A 240 6.16 6.43 8.42
CA GLY A 240 6.57 6.03 9.75
C GLY A 240 5.40 5.68 10.66
N ARG A 241 5.70 5.15 11.86
CA ARG A 241 4.73 4.90 12.94
C ARG A 241 5.20 5.64 14.19
N GLY A 242 4.45 6.67 14.58
CA GLY A 242 4.73 7.50 15.75
C GLY A 242 4.00 7.01 16.99
N VAL A 243 4.69 6.89 18.12
CA VAL A 243 4.14 6.44 19.41
C VAL A 243 4.66 7.26 20.59
N ILE A 244 3.90 7.26 21.69
CA ILE A 244 4.26 7.89 22.96
C ILE A 244 4.75 6.84 23.95
N THR A 245 5.93 7.06 24.51
CA THR A 245 6.57 6.20 25.52
C THR A 245 6.27 6.65 26.94
N ASN A 246 6.34 5.72 27.88
CA ASN A 246 6.29 5.99 29.31
C ASN A 246 7.67 6.44 29.78
N GLY A 247 7.90 7.76 29.80
CA GLY A 247 9.21 8.36 30.05
C GLY A 247 9.96 8.65 28.74
N PRO A 248 11.29 8.89 28.82
CA PRO A 248 12.10 9.22 27.65
C PRO A 248 11.96 8.18 26.53
N ALA A 249 11.80 8.65 25.29
CA ALA A 249 11.65 7.79 24.13
C ALA A 249 12.95 7.05 23.84
N ALA A 250 12.83 5.73 23.69
CA ALA A 250 13.89 4.83 23.28
C ALA A 250 13.28 3.61 22.59
N LEU A 251 14.08 2.91 21.78
CA LEU A 251 13.69 1.61 21.26
C LEU A 251 13.40 0.65 22.44
N ASN A 252 12.33 -0.14 22.32
CA ASN A 252 11.81 -1.05 23.33
C ASN A 252 11.23 -0.39 24.61
N ALA A 253 11.19 0.95 24.68
CA ALA A 253 10.58 1.62 25.82
C ALA A 253 9.07 1.29 25.89
N PRO A 254 8.51 1.05 27.10
CA PRO A 254 7.08 0.82 27.25
C PRO A 254 6.25 1.98 26.71
N THR A 255 5.12 1.71 26.08
CA THR A 255 4.24 2.75 25.51
C THR A 255 3.14 3.17 26.50
N VAL A 256 2.50 4.31 26.24
CA VAL A 256 1.36 4.80 27.02
C VAL A 256 0.07 4.60 26.24
N LYS A 257 -0.75 3.63 26.66
CA LYS A 257 -2.07 3.38 26.06
C LYS A 257 -3.11 4.39 26.53
N ARG A 258 -3.94 4.85 25.60
CA ARG A 258 -5.13 5.66 25.84
C ARG A 258 -6.26 5.25 24.90
N SER A 259 -7.50 5.47 25.33
CA SER A 259 -8.68 5.25 24.50
C SER A 259 -8.84 6.42 23.53
N GLU A 260 -8.94 6.13 22.24
CA GLU A 260 -9.15 7.10 21.18
C GLU A 260 -10.19 6.58 20.20
N PHE A 261 -11.00 7.49 19.65
CA PHE A 261 -11.82 7.19 18.49
C PHE A 261 -11.04 7.54 17.22
N ILE A 262 -10.77 6.54 16.38
CA ILE A 262 -10.11 6.65 15.09
C ILE A 262 -11.09 6.19 14.02
N GLN A 263 -11.15 6.86 12.87
CA GLN A 263 -11.97 6.38 11.76
C GLN A 263 -11.06 5.74 10.71
N PRO A 264 -11.45 4.58 10.14
CA PRO A 264 -12.73 3.87 10.31
C PRO A 264 -12.77 2.82 11.45
N ASP A 265 -11.71 2.67 12.24
CA ASP A 265 -11.52 1.61 13.24
C ASP A 265 -12.46 1.67 14.46
N GLY A 266 -12.99 2.85 14.78
CA GLY A 266 -13.81 3.10 15.97
C GLY A 266 -12.98 3.37 17.23
N ASN A 267 -13.48 2.96 18.40
CA ASN A 267 -12.76 3.12 19.66
C ASN A 267 -11.65 2.07 19.77
N VAL A 268 -10.41 2.54 19.92
CA VAL A 268 -9.22 1.69 20.06
C VAL A 268 -8.37 2.13 21.25
N MET A 269 -7.63 1.18 21.83
CA MET A 269 -6.56 1.47 22.78
C MET A 269 -5.27 1.69 22.00
N THR A 270 -4.79 2.94 21.96
CA THR A 270 -3.64 3.33 21.16
C THR A 270 -2.61 4.09 21.97
N CYS A 271 -1.34 3.96 21.60
CA CYS A 271 -0.24 4.81 22.04
C CYS A 271 0.26 5.75 20.93
N ALA A 272 -0.45 5.85 19.80
CA ALA A 272 -0.04 6.66 18.67
C ALA A 272 0.27 8.11 19.08
N ASP A 273 1.28 8.71 18.46
CA ASP A 273 1.64 10.11 18.67
C ASP A 273 0.80 11.01 17.76
N PHE A 274 -0.32 11.50 18.29
CA PHE A 274 -1.19 12.46 17.61
C PHE A 274 -0.81 13.93 17.85
N ILE A 275 0.26 14.19 18.61
CA ILE A 275 0.73 15.55 18.88
C ILE A 275 1.66 16.00 17.75
N ASN A 276 2.63 15.16 17.37
CA ASN A 276 3.51 15.49 16.25
C ASN A 276 2.95 15.00 14.91
N TRP A 277 2.09 13.97 14.92
CA TRP A 277 1.48 13.38 13.71
C TRP A 277 -0.04 13.38 13.84
N PRO A 278 -0.70 14.53 13.59
CA PRO A 278 -2.11 14.73 13.92
C PRO A 278 -3.03 13.64 13.39
N LYS A 279 -3.96 13.20 14.24
CA LYS A 279 -4.91 12.11 13.97
C LYS A 279 -5.64 12.30 12.63
N ASP A 280 -6.20 13.49 12.41
CA ASP A 280 -7.04 13.77 11.24
C ASP A 280 -6.23 14.03 9.94
N VAL A 281 -4.90 13.98 10.01
CA VAL A 281 -4.01 14.22 8.86
C VAL A 281 -3.20 12.97 8.53
N TYR A 282 -2.58 12.37 9.54
CA TYR A 282 -1.65 11.27 9.37
C TYR A 282 -2.01 10.04 10.21
N ASP A 283 -2.96 10.12 11.14
CA ASP A 283 -3.30 9.01 12.04
C ASP A 283 -2.08 8.37 12.75
N GLY A 284 -1.12 9.19 13.17
CA GLY A 284 0.13 8.66 13.75
C GLY A 284 1.09 8.04 12.71
N THR A 285 0.78 8.15 11.42
CA THR A 285 1.50 7.56 10.28
C THR A 285 2.03 8.59 9.28
N PRO A 286 3.01 9.43 9.66
CA PRO A 286 3.51 10.45 8.75
C PRO A 286 4.21 9.84 7.53
N TYR A 287 3.93 10.36 6.33
CA TYR A 287 4.65 10.01 5.11
C TYR A 287 6.10 10.47 5.15
N TYR A 288 6.98 9.76 4.44
CA TYR A 288 8.41 10.06 4.44
C TYR A 288 8.75 11.50 4.01
N PHE A 289 8.08 12.04 2.98
CA PHE A 289 8.27 13.43 2.56
C PHE A 289 8.02 14.41 3.72
N TYR A 290 7.04 14.12 4.58
CA TYR A 290 6.71 14.96 5.72
C TYR A 290 7.65 14.72 6.91
N ILE A 291 8.12 13.49 7.11
CA ILE A 291 9.18 13.18 8.09
C ILE A 291 10.43 14.00 7.77
N LYS A 292 10.84 14.08 6.49
CA LYS A 292 11.96 14.92 6.06
C LYS A 292 11.78 16.38 6.47
N GLN A 293 10.61 16.93 6.22
CA GLN A 293 10.29 18.35 6.48
C GLN A 293 10.12 18.68 7.97
N ALA A 294 9.48 17.80 8.74
CA ALA A 294 9.08 18.09 10.12
C ALA A 294 10.03 17.52 11.18
N ALA A 295 10.65 16.36 10.89
CA ALA A 295 11.44 15.60 11.85
C ALA A 295 12.93 15.67 11.55
N LEU A 296 13.34 15.54 10.29
CA LEU A 296 14.75 15.55 9.89
C LEU A 296 15.28 16.96 9.60
N ALA A 297 14.41 17.97 9.56
CA ALA A 297 14.82 19.35 9.37
C ALA A 297 15.68 19.88 10.55
N PRO A 298 16.67 20.75 10.28
CA PRO A 298 17.48 21.36 11.32
C PRO A 298 16.63 22.06 12.39
N GLY A 299 16.92 21.79 13.66
CA GLY A 299 16.22 22.42 14.79
C GLY A 299 14.84 21.83 15.12
N SER A 300 14.43 20.73 14.49
CA SER A 300 13.14 20.04 14.77
C SER A 300 13.02 19.52 16.22
N GLY A 301 14.16 19.33 16.89
CA GLY A 301 14.27 18.72 18.22
C GLY A 301 14.18 17.19 18.21
N TRP A 302 14.04 16.56 17.05
CA TRP A 302 14.15 15.11 16.91
C TRP A 302 15.62 14.68 16.77
N THR A 303 15.95 13.54 17.36
CA THR A 303 17.27 12.91 17.24
C THR A 303 17.14 11.63 16.44
N ARG A 304 17.90 11.50 15.33
CA ARG A 304 17.99 10.25 14.56
C ARG A 304 18.91 9.26 15.25
N HIS A 305 18.46 8.02 15.26
CA HIS A 305 19.21 6.84 15.69
C HIS A 305 19.17 5.80 14.58
N TRP A 306 20.11 4.86 14.63
CA TRP A 306 20.21 3.74 13.71
C TRP A 306 20.27 2.43 14.48
N ASP A 307 19.39 1.50 14.16
CA ASP A 307 19.44 0.14 14.70
C ASP A 307 20.24 -0.76 13.75
N ASN A 308 21.43 -1.14 14.20
CA ASN A 308 22.34 -1.99 13.44
C ASN A 308 21.88 -3.46 13.33
N GLU A 309 21.06 -3.96 14.25
CA GLU A 309 20.51 -5.31 14.19
C GLU A 309 19.37 -5.34 13.16
N ALA A 310 18.40 -4.43 13.31
CA ALA A 310 17.22 -4.38 12.46
C ALA A 310 17.42 -3.74 11.08
N LYS A 311 18.53 -3.00 10.87
CA LYS A 311 18.87 -2.22 9.66
C LYS A 311 17.83 -1.16 9.30
N VAL A 312 17.34 -0.45 10.31
CA VAL A 312 16.35 0.63 10.13
C VAL A 312 16.62 1.81 11.06
N PRO A 313 16.26 3.04 10.67
CA PRO A 313 16.37 4.21 11.52
C PRO A 313 15.16 4.37 12.45
N TYR A 314 15.33 5.20 13.47
CA TYR A 314 14.21 5.74 14.25
C TYR A 314 14.55 7.13 14.79
N LEU A 315 13.53 7.89 15.16
CA LEU A 315 13.67 9.23 15.75
C LEU A 315 13.12 9.26 17.17
N THR A 316 13.73 10.06 18.03
CA THR A 316 13.23 10.33 19.40
C THR A 316 13.16 11.83 19.69
N LYS A 317 12.13 12.26 20.41
CA LYS A 317 11.98 13.64 20.93
C LYS A 317 11.22 13.61 22.25
N GLY A 318 11.88 13.90 23.38
CA GLY A 318 11.21 13.79 24.68
C GLY A 318 10.70 12.37 24.93
N ASN A 319 9.38 12.19 25.01
CA ASN A 319 8.69 10.90 25.12
C ASN A 319 8.01 10.45 23.80
N TYR A 320 8.37 11.04 22.67
CA TYR A 320 7.88 10.66 21.34
C TYR A 320 8.92 9.83 20.60
N PHE A 321 8.47 8.70 20.05
CA PHE A 321 9.27 7.79 19.22
C PHE A 321 8.64 7.69 17.84
N LEU A 322 9.44 7.72 16.78
CA LEU A 322 8.99 7.53 15.40
C LEU A 322 9.89 6.48 14.72
N SER A 323 9.34 5.32 14.38
CA SER A 323 10.00 4.39 13.46
C SER A 323 9.62 4.74 12.03
N TYR A 324 10.57 4.60 11.09
CA TYR A 324 10.39 4.90 9.67
C TYR A 324 11.48 4.20 8.85
N ASP A 325 11.46 4.38 7.54
CA ASP A 325 12.51 3.98 6.62
C ASP A 325 13.09 5.22 5.91
N ASP A 326 14.40 5.19 5.65
CA ASP A 326 15.11 6.18 4.83
C ASP A 326 15.97 5.51 3.76
N GLU A 327 16.66 6.28 2.94
CA GLU A 327 17.47 5.79 1.82
C GLU A 327 18.51 4.73 2.27
N GLU A 328 19.01 4.81 3.51
CA GLU A 328 19.96 3.82 4.03
C GLU A 328 19.27 2.47 4.27
N SER A 329 18.13 2.43 4.96
CA SER A 329 17.40 1.18 5.21
C SER A 329 16.76 0.61 3.94
N ILE A 330 16.30 1.47 3.03
CA ILE A 330 15.81 1.06 1.71
C ILE A 330 16.92 0.41 0.90
N GLY A 331 18.15 0.92 0.97
CA GLY A 331 19.30 0.29 0.32
C GLY A 331 19.51 -1.15 0.78
N TYR A 332 19.52 -1.39 2.09
CA TYR A 332 19.63 -2.75 2.65
C TYR A 332 18.47 -3.67 2.23
N LYS A 333 17.23 -3.16 2.23
CA LYS A 333 16.03 -3.94 1.86
C LYS A 333 15.99 -4.28 0.37
N ALA A 334 16.34 -3.33 -0.50
CA ALA A 334 16.45 -3.57 -1.94
C ALA A 334 17.55 -4.58 -2.25
N GLN A 335 18.71 -4.48 -1.58
CA GLN A 335 19.79 -5.46 -1.74
C GLN A 335 19.37 -6.84 -1.24
N TYR A 336 18.62 -6.91 -0.14
CA TYR A 336 18.07 -8.17 0.35
C TYR A 336 17.17 -8.85 -0.68
N ILE A 337 16.32 -8.09 -1.39
CA ILE A 337 15.48 -8.61 -2.49
C ILE A 337 16.36 -9.21 -3.61
N VAL A 338 17.42 -8.51 -4.00
CA VAL A 338 18.39 -8.98 -5.02
C VAL A 338 19.09 -10.26 -4.56
N ASP A 339 19.66 -10.26 -3.34
CA ASP A 339 20.41 -11.37 -2.78
C ASP A 339 19.58 -12.64 -2.61
N LYS A 340 18.28 -12.48 -2.33
CA LYS A 340 17.33 -13.58 -2.15
C LYS A 340 16.63 -13.99 -3.46
N ASN A 341 16.94 -13.34 -4.58
CA ASN A 341 16.31 -13.58 -5.88
C ASN A 341 14.77 -13.57 -5.81
N LEU A 342 14.23 -12.56 -5.12
CA LEU A 342 12.79 -12.32 -5.03
C LEU A 342 12.30 -11.59 -6.29
N ALA A 343 10.98 -11.53 -6.50
CA ALA A 343 10.40 -10.89 -7.67
C ALA A 343 10.62 -9.36 -7.70
N GLY A 344 10.62 -8.72 -6.53
CA GLY A 344 10.72 -7.27 -6.41
C GLY A 344 10.15 -6.74 -5.10
N THR A 345 9.59 -5.53 -5.17
CA THR A 345 8.99 -4.83 -4.03
C THR A 345 7.62 -4.28 -4.38
N ILE A 346 6.71 -4.29 -3.40
CA ILE A 346 5.54 -3.40 -3.38
C ILE A 346 5.86 -2.20 -2.49
N ILE A 347 5.30 -1.03 -2.80
CA ILE A 347 5.51 0.20 -2.03
C ILE A 347 4.16 0.66 -1.47
N TRP A 348 4.07 0.85 -0.15
CA TRP A 348 2.91 1.45 0.49
C TRP A 348 3.29 2.80 1.12
N THR A 349 2.96 3.94 0.52
CA THR A 349 2.42 4.09 -0.83
C THR A 349 3.26 5.11 -1.58
N ALA A 350 3.28 5.02 -2.92
CA ALA A 350 4.22 5.74 -3.77
C ALA A 350 4.25 7.26 -3.50
N TYR A 351 3.11 7.88 -3.19
CA TYR A 351 3.07 9.32 -2.90
C TYR A 351 3.72 9.71 -1.56
N GLY A 352 4.01 8.74 -0.69
CA GLY A 352 4.61 8.98 0.62
C GLY A 352 6.04 9.53 0.57
N ASP A 353 6.71 9.45 -0.58
CA ASP A 353 8.07 9.95 -0.80
C ASP A 353 8.14 11.07 -1.87
N LEU A 354 7.01 11.45 -2.46
CA LEU A 354 7.01 12.46 -3.52
C LEU A 354 7.28 13.86 -2.97
N GLU A 355 8.31 14.50 -3.51
CA GLU A 355 8.56 15.93 -3.34
C GLU A 355 8.23 16.66 -4.64
N LEU A 356 7.29 17.60 -4.56
CA LEU A 356 6.71 18.28 -5.71
C LEU A 356 7.23 19.72 -5.78
N ALA A 357 7.84 20.09 -6.91
CA ALA A 357 8.42 21.40 -7.14
C ALA A 357 8.25 21.89 -8.59
N GLY A 358 8.60 23.15 -8.84
CA GLY A 358 8.50 23.77 -10.15
C GLY A 358 7.08 24.18 -10.53
N THR A 359 6.75 24.15 -11.82
CA THR A 359 5.44 24.58 -12.35
C THR A 359 4.45 23.43 -12.35
N VAL A 360 3.20 23.71 -11.97
CA VAL A 360 2.09 22.76 -12.05
C VAL A 360 1.27 22.97 -13.33
N THR A 361 1.04 21.89 -14.06
CA THR A 361 0.04 21.81 -15.15
C THR A 361 -1.16 21.02 -14.64
N ASN A 362 -2.35 21.62 -14.74
CA ASN A 362 -3.60 20.98 -14.34
C ASN A 362 -4.26 20.32 -15.55
N TYR A 363 -4.66 19.06 -15.39
CA TYR A 363 -5.44 18.30 -16.36
C TYR A 363 -6.81 17.97 -15.75
N GLY A 364 -7.72 18.94 -15.81
CA GLY A 364 -8.96 18.91 -15.05
C GLY A 364 -8.76 19.29 -13.58
N ASN A 365 -9.74 18.96 -12.73
CA ASN A 365 -9.71 19.35 -11.31
C ASN A 365 -8.79 18.49 -10.43
N LYS A 366 -8.53 17.23 -10.82
CA LYS A 366 -7.86 16.25 -9.95
C LYS A 366 -6.45 15.85 -10.41
N LEU A 367 -6.20 15.73 -11.71
CA LEU A 367 -4.87 15.36 -12.21
C LEU A 367 -3.98 16.59 -12.31
N LYS A 368 -2.82 16.53 -11.66
CA LYS A 368 -1.80 17.58 -11.68
C LYS A 368 -0.47 16.97 -12.06
N LYS A 369 0.25 17.64 -12.95
CA LYS A 369 1.62 17.30 -13.31
C LYS A 369 2.54 18.42 -12.84
N TRP A 370 3.52 18.07 -12.02
CA TRP A 370 4.57 18.98 -11.61
C TRP A 370 5.76 18.84 -12.56
N SER A 371 6.44 19.94 -12.88
CA SER A 371 7.61 19.92 -13.76
C SER A 371 8.86 19.34 -13.09
N ASN A 372 8.87 19.29 -11.76
CA ASN A 372 9.93 18.65 -10.99
C ASN A 372 9.30 17.80 -9.89
N VAL A 373 9.49 16.48 -9.99
CA VAL A 373 9.05 15.49 -9.01
C VAL A 373 10.26 14.65 -8.68
N THR A 374 10.59 14.55 -7.40
CA THR A 374 11.65 13.67 -6.91
C THR A 374 11.09 12.65 -5.94
N SER A 375 11.70 11.47 -5.89
CA SER A 375 11.30 10.38 -5.00
C SER A 375 12.55 9.63 -4.54
N SER A 376 13.18 10.16 -3.50
CA SER A 376 14.47 9.65 -2.99
C SER A 376 14.49 8.16 -2.66
N LEU A 377 13.41 7.63 -2.10
CA LEU A 377 13.30 6.22 -1.76
C LEU A 377 13.11 5.35 -3.01
N VAL A 378 12.32 5.78 -4.00
CA VAL A 378 12.18 5.07 -5.28
C VAL A 378 13.49 5.11 -6.06
N ASP A 379 14.14 6.26 -6.11
CA ASP A 379 15.43 6.43 -6.77
C ASP A 379 16.47 5.48 -6.16
N LYS A 380 16.49 5.35 -4.83
CA LYS A 380 17.36 4.39 -4.14
C LYS A 380 17.02 2.93 -4.47
N ILE A 381 15.74 2.55 -4.54
CA ILE A 381 15.34 1.19 -4.95
C ILE A 381 15.86 0.90 -6.36
N ASN A 382 15.65 1.83 -7.30
CA ASN A 382 16.06 1.68 -8.69
C ASN A 382 17.59 1.61 -8.82
N GLU A 383 18.32 2.44 -8.08
CA GLU A 383 19.79 2.40 -8.01
C GLU A 383 20.27 1.01 -7.60
N VAL A 384 19.74 0.46 -6.51
CA VAL A 384 20.17 -0.86 -6.00
C VAL A 384 19.79 -1.99 -6.94
N PHE A 385 18.61 -1.94 -7.57
CA PHE A 385 18.23 -2.95 -8.56
C PHE A 385 19.08 -2.89 -9.84
N ALA A 386 19.62 -1.72 -10.19
CA ALA A 386 20.47 -1.56 -11.36
C ALA A 386 21.94 -1.89 -11.08
N GLU A 387 22.46 -1.50 -9.91
CA GLU A 387 23.90 -1.42 -9.64
C GLU A 387 24.34 -2.17 -8.37
N GLY A 388 23.41 -2.61 -7.52
CA GLY A 388 23.68 -3.14 -6.18
C GLY A 388 23.82 -2.04 -5.12
N PHE A 389 24.03 -2.43 -3.86
CA PHE A 389 24.14 -1.52 -2.71
C PHE A 389 25.47 -1.69 -1.98
N GLU A 390 26.26 -0.62 -1.93
CA GLU A 390 27.40 -0.49 -1.05
C GLU A 390 27.07 0.58 0.01
N PRO A 391 26.88 0.20 1.30
CA PRO A 391 26.53 1.16 2.33
C PRO A 391 27.67 2.19 2.52
N GLY A 392 27.30 3.46 2.61
CA GLY A 392 28.24 4.52 2.97
C GLY A 392 28.88 4.28 4.35
N PRO A 393 30.04 4.89 4.65
CA PRO A 393 30.65 4.75 5.97
C PRO A 393 29.68 5.22 7.06
N THR A 394 29.43 4.36 8.05
CA THR A 394 28.54 4.65 9.17
C THR A 394 28.95 6.00 9.80
N PRO A 395 28.04 6.99 9.90
CA PRO A 395 28.35 8.24 10.56
C PRO A 395 28.82 7.94 11.98
N THR A 396 30.05 8.31 12.31
CA THR A 396 30.56 8.17 13.67
C THR A 396 29.70 9.04 14.58
N PRO A 397 29.16 8.54 15.70
CA PRO A 397 28.35 9.35 16.58
C PRO A 397 29.16 10.57 17.04
N THR A 398 28.63 11.77 16.79
CA THR A 398 29.20 13.01 17.31
C THR A 398 29.25 12.89 18.83
N PRO A 399 30.44 12.97 19.47
CA PRO A 399 30.54 12.80 20.91
C PRO A 399 29.71 13.87 21.61
N THR A 400 28.83 13.42 22.52
CA THR A 400 28.05 14.31 23.38
C THR A 400 29.01 15.21 24.16
N PRO A 401 28.87 16.55 24.11
CA PRO A 401 29.72 17.42 24.90
C PRO A 401 29.48 17.13 26.39
N THR A 402 30.56 16.85 27.11
CA THR A 402 30.53 16.65 28.55
C THR A 402 30.03 17.95 29.20
N PRO A 403 29.01 17.92 30.08
CA PRO A 403 28.59 19.12 30.79
C PRO A 403 29.74 19.59 31.69
N THR A 404 30.14 20.84 31.50
CA THR A 404 31.11 21.57 32.34
C THR A 404 30.51 21.99 33.67
#